data_AF-A0A0K6SBD5-F1
#
_entry.id   AF-A0A0K6SBD5-F1
#
_cell.length_a   1.000
_cell.length_b   1.000
_cell.length_c   1.000
_cell.angle_alpha   90.00
_cell.angle_beta   90.00
_cell.angle_gamma   90.00
#
_symmetry.space_group_name_H-M   'P 1'
#
loop_
_entity.id
_entity.type
_entity.pdbx_description
1 polymer ?
#
loop_
_entity_poly.entity_id
_entity_poly.type
_entity_poly.pdbx_seq_one_letter_code
_entity_poly.pdbx_strand_id
1 'polypeptide(L)'
;MPIRMGDVTSLPENLRAYQKLIDKCPIHASEKRQIGYVTVHESEVKQGQTQTRGGLHTERMGGINLSGENRSQLFWCIGFATSPDCCVGGLYIANSVDNSCEVFDFVVADGVMGPLGDLEHVRDLLGKSGTPMQSGSLVWMTDRTPHAALPQLESGRRQFFRLVAGPISHWFADHSTENPLVSLPDDVEVVKGDKFMMGQTRGEGESEKKGEKAESSSSSSSSSSAPAPGSTVRAAP
;
A
#
# COMPACT_ATOMS: atom_id res chain seq x y z
N MET A 1 7.72 -7.24 11.17
CA MET A 1 8.70 -8.05 11.92
C MET A 1 8.78 -9.45 11.31
N PRO A 2 9.98 -9.97 10.96
CA PRO A 2 10.11 -11.31 10.38
C PRO A 2 9.85 -12.40 11.42
N ILE A 3 9.18 -13.48 11.02
CA ILE A 3 8.89 -14.68 11.83
C ILE A 3 9.05 -15.92 10.96
N ARG A 4 9.27 -17.08 11.58
CA ARG A 4 9.24 -18.36 10.87
C ARG A 4 7.83 -18.94 10.94
N MET A 5 7.17 -19.03 9.80
CA MET A 5 5.78 -19.48 9.70
C MET A 5 5.61 -20.90 10.24
N GLY A 6 4.68 -21.09 11.18
CA GLY A 6 4.45 -22.38 11.84
C GLY A 6 5.40 -22.70 13.00
N ASP A 7 6.23 -21.75 13.43
CA ASP A 7 7.11 -21.87 14.59
C ASP A 7 6.84 -20.74 15.59
N VAL A 8 6.06 -21.05 16.63
CA VAL A 8 5.71 -20.09 17.70
C VAL A 8 6.92 -19.58 18.48
N THR A 9 8.02 -20.34 18.49
CA THR A 9 9.24 -19.93 19.22
C THR A 9 9.98 -18.81 18.49
N SER A 10 9.68 -18.59 17.20
CA SER A 10 10.19 -17.47 16.42
C SER A 10 9.50 -16.13 16.74
N LEU A 11 8.37 -16.15 17.47
CA LEU A 11 7.74 -14.94 17.99
C LEU A 11 8.38 -14.52 19.33
N PRO A 12 8.66 -13.22 19.51
CA PRO A 12 8.91 -12.63 20.82
C PRO A 12 7.80 -13.00 21.80
N GLU A 13 8.15 -13.20 23.08
CA GLU A 13 7.24 -13.72 24.10
C GLU A 13 5.94 -12.91 24.21
N ASN A 14 6.03 -11.59 24.18
CA ASN A 14 4.89 -10.68 24.23
C ASN A 14 3.95 -10.77 23.02
N LEU A 15 4.38 -11.38 21.92
CA LEU A 15 3.58 -11.54 20.70
C LEU A 15 3.08 -12.98 20.50
N ARG A 16 3.46 -13.94 21.35
CA ARG A 16 3.00 -15.34 21.23
C ARG A 16 1.49 -15.50 21.36
N ALA A 17 0.81 -14.57 22.03
CA ALA A 17 -0.66 -14.54 22.10
C ALA A 17 -1.31 -14.45 20.71
N TYR A 18 -0.63 -13.84 19.73
CA TYR A 18 -1.09 -13.73 18.34
C TYR A 18 -0.92 -15.01 17.53
N GLN A 19 -0.26 -16.05 18.06
CA GLN A 19 -0.11 -17.33 17.36
C GLN A 19 -1.47 -17.91 16.95
N LYS A 20 -2.49 -17.82 17.82
CA LYS A 20 -3.85 -18.29 17.50
C LYS A 20 -4.48 -17.58 16.30
N LEU A 21 -4.12 -16.33 16.05
CA LEU A 21 -4.59 -15.57 14.89
C LEU A 21 -3.78 -15.91 13.63
N ILE A 22 -2.46 -16.11 13.77
CA ILE A 22 -1.60 -16.61 12.70
C ILE A 22 -2.07 -18.00 12.22
N ASP A 23 -2.43 -18.89 13.16
CA ASP A 23 -2.92 -20.25 12.86
C ASP A 23 -4.27 -20.26 12.12
N LYS A 24 -5.06 -19.18 12.23
CA LYS A 24 -6.31 -19.00 11.48
C LYS A 24 -6.09 -18.53 10.04
N CYS A 25 -4.90 -18.06 9.70
CA CYS A 25 -4.57 -17.71 8.32
C CYS A 25 -4.43 -19.02 7.51
N PRO A 26 -5.16 -19.22 6.42
CA PRO A 26 -5.04 -20.40 5.55
C PRO A 26 -3.73 -20.40 4.74
N ILE A 27 -2.59 -20.49 5.43
CA ILE A 27 -1.25 -20.47 4.85
C ILE A 27 -1.03 -21.73 4.02
N HIS A 28 -0.64 -21.54 2.75
CA HIS A 28 -0.39 -22.65 1.86
C HIS A 28 0.76 -23.53 2.37
N ALA A 29 0.71 -24.83 2.10
CA ALA A 29 1.70 -25.78 2.62
C ALA A 29 3.14 -25.44 2.20
N SER A 30 3.32 -24.87 1.01
CA SER A 30 4.65 -24.43 0.51
C SER A 30 5.25 -23.26 1.28
N GLU A 31 4.43 -22.50 2.01
CA GLU A 31 4.83 -21.32 2.78
C GLU A 31 5.07 -21.63 4.24
N LYS A 32 4.70 -22.84 4.69
CA LYS A 32 5.05 -23.31 6.03
C LYS A 32 6.57 -23.35 6.17
N ARG A 33 7.06 -22.91 7.32
CA ARG A 33 8.50 -22.77 7.67
C ARG A 33 9.27 -21.71 6.88
N GLN A 34 8.63 -21.03 5.93
CA GLN A 34 9.20 -19.85 5.28
C GLN A 34 9.15 -18.65 6.22
N ILE A 35 9.88 -17.59 5.85
CA ILE A 35 9.82 -16.32 6.57
C ILE A 35 8.52 -15.61 6.16
N GLY A 36 7.72 -15.25 7.17
CA GLY A 36 6.58 -14.35 7.04
C GLY A 36 6.85 -13.06 7.81
N TYR A 37 6.04 -12.03 7.57
CA TYR A 37 6.21 -10.74 8.23
C TYR A 37 4.94 -10.35 8.97
N VAL A 38 5.02 -10.28 10.29
CA VAL A 38 3.90 -9.89 11.14
C VAL A 38 3.99 -8.40 11.50
N THR A 39 2.84 -7.74 11.49
CA THR A 39 2.61 -6.43 12.09
C THR A 39 1.51 -6.60 13.12
N VAL A 40 1.80 -6.20 14.35
CA VAL A 40 0.81 -6.00 15.41
C VAL A 40 0.92 -4.53 15.82
N HIS A 41 -0.17 -3.79 15.70
CA HIS A 41 -0.22 -2.39 16.12
C HIS A 41 -1.42 -2.20 17.05
N GLU A 42 -1.13 -1.89 18.30
CA GLU A 42 -2.14 -1.62 19.32
C GLU A 42 -1.95 -0.21 19.89
N SER A 43 -2.96 0.64 19.76
CA SER A 43 -2.89 2.02 20.27
C SER A 43 -4.29 2.58 20.56
N GLU A 44 -4.31 3.66 21.34
CA GLU A 44 -5.50 4.51 21.47
C GLU A 44 -5.64 5.37 20.22
N VAL A 45 -6.83 5.39 19.64
CA VAL A 45 -7.15 6.19 18.46
C VAL A 45 -8.29 7.12 18.81
N LYS A 46 -8.15 8.40 18.48
CA LYS A 46 -9.19 9.39 18.72
C LYS A 46 -10.28 9.30 17.65
N GLN A 47 -11.49 9.69 18.01
CA GLN A 47 -12.59 9.88 17.07
C GLN A 47 -12.13 10.76 15.89
N GLY A 48 -12.51 10.35 14.67
CA GLY A 48 -12.15 11.02 13.43
C GLY A 48 -10.71 10.83 12.99
N GLN A 49 -9.89 10.03 13.70
CA GLN A 49 -8.51 9.73 13.34
C GLN A 49 -8.37 8.27 12.87
N THR A 50 -7.30 8.02 12.11
CA THR A 50 -6.86 6.67 11.71
C THR A 50 -5.67 6.23 12.56
N GLN A 51 -5.50 4.93 12.77
CA GLN A 51 -4.34 4.39 13.51
C GLN A 51 -3.04 4.45 12.70
N THR A 52 -3.15 4.36 11.38
CA THR A 52 -2.04 4.37 10.43
C THR A 52 -2.27 5.48 9.40
N ARG A 53 -1.36 5.60 8.41
CA ARG A 53 -1.57 6.46 7.25
C ARG A 53 -2.97 6.21 6.68
N GLY A 54 -3.75 7.27 6.61
CA GLY A 54 -5.04 7.28 5.94
C GLY A 54 -4.88 7.24 4.43
N GLY A 55 -6.02 7.17 3.76
CA GLY A 55 -6.10 7.20 2.31
C GLY A 55 -5.94 5.84 1.64
N LEU A 56 -6.41 5.76 0.40
CA LEU A 56 -6.46 4.57 -0.41
C LEU A 56 -5.09 4.21 -0.95
N HIS A 57 -4.69 2.97 -0.75
CA HIS A 57 -3.41 2.48 -1.24
C HIS A 57 -3.42 0.97 -1.47
N THR A 58 -2.33 0.49 -2.06
CA THR A 58 -1.96 -0.93 -2.09
C THR A 58 -0.63 -1.13 -1.36
N GLU A 59 -0.24 -2.38 -1.07
CA GLU A 59 1.09 -2.67 -0.49
C GLU A 59 2.20 -2.69 -1.56
N ARG A 60 1.83 -2.84 -2.84
CA ARG A 60 2.76 -2.75 -3.95
C ARG A 60 3.12 -1.30 -4.16
N MET A 61 4.41 -1.02 -4.10
CA MET A 61 4.92 0.33 -4.26
C MET A 61 5.05 0.67 -5.74
N GLY A 62 4.15 1.50 -6.24
CA GLY A 62 4.31 2.19 -7.52
C GLY A 62 5.35 3.30 -7.44
N GLY A 63 6.01 3.61 -8.56
CA GLY A 63 6.71 4.88 -8.79
C GLY A 63 7.97 5.18 -7.97
N ILE A 64 8.49 4.25 -7.16
CA ILE A 64 9.71 4.47 -6.38
C ILE A 64 10.88 3.73 -7.02
N ASN A 65 11.98 4.44 -7.26
CA ASN A 65 13.26 3.84 -7.60
C ASN A 65 14.15 3.82 -6.34
N LEU A 66 14.15 2.69 -5.63
CA LEU A 66 14.86 2.55 -4.35
C LEU A 66 16.38 2.42 -4.53
N SER A 67 16.83 1.85 -5.66
CA SER A 67 18.23 1.48 -5.87
C SER A 67 18.98 2.32 -6.91
N GLY A 68 18.30 3.26 -7.59
CA GLY A 68 18.89 4.06 -8.68
C GLY A 68 19.22 3.25 -9.95
N GLU A 69 19.19 1.92 -9.87
CA GLU A 69 19.32 0.99 -10.98
C GLU A 69 17.95 0.56 -11.50
N ASN A 70 17.89 0.16 -12.76
CA ASN A 70 16.69 -0.28 -13.46
C ASN A 70 16.23 -1.70 -13.02
N ARG A 71 16.30 -2.00 -11.71
CA ARG A 71 16.09 -3.34 -11.16
C ARG A 71 14.68 -3.50 -10.60
N SER A 72 14.01 -4.51 -11.18
CA SER A 72 12.96 -5.40 -10.65
C SER A 72 11.76 -4.79 -9.93
N GLN A 73 10.58 -5.23 -10.34
CA GLN A 73 9.29 -4.99 -9.71
C GLN A 73 9.39 -4.97 -8.18
N LEU A 74 9.01 -3.85 -7.54
CA LEU A 74 8.81 -3.80 -6.11
C LEU A 74 7.61 -4.68 -5.79
N PHE A 75 7.79 -5.67 -4.91
CA PHE A 75 6.74 -6.58 -4.54
C PHE A 75 6.73 -6.82 -3.05
N TRP A 76 5.53 -7.02 -2.56
CA TRP A 76 5.26 -7.50 -1.22
C TRP A 76 4.38 -8.73 -1.42
N CYS A 77 4.75 -9.90 -0.89
CA CYS A 77 4.01 -11.17 -0.93
C CYS A 77 3.54 -11.80 -2.27
N ILE A 78 3.42 -11.08 -3.40
CA ILE A 78 3.04 -11.59 -4.73
C ILE A 78 1.88 -12.61 -4.64
N GLY A 79 0.78 -12.22 -3.99
CA GLY A 79 -0.33 -13.14 -3.71
C GLY A 79 -1.09 -13.60 -4.97
N PHE A 80 -1.47 -14.87 -4.99
CA PHE A 80 -2.29 -15.47 -6.04
C PHE A 80 -3.35 -16.40 -5.44
N ALA A 81 -4.59 -16.30 -5.91
CA ALA A 81 -5.68 -17.22 -5.57
C ALA A 81 -5.97 -18.14 -6.76
N THR A 82 -5.80 -19.45 -6.56
CA THR A 82 -6.18 -20.47 -7.57
C THR A 82 -7.62 -20.93 -7.41
N SER A 83 -8.16 -20.82 -6.20
CA SER A 83 -9.56 -21.10 -5.84
C SER A 83 -9.91 -20.34 -4.55
N PRO A 84 -11.19 -20.25 -4.14
CA PRO A 84 -11.60 -19.49 -2.95
C PRO A 84 -10.84 -19.85 -1.66
N ASP A 85 -10.41 -21.11 -1.53
CA ASP A 85 -9.70 -21.62 -0.33
C ASP A 85 -8.23 -21.94 -0.61
N CYS A 86 -7.71 -21.58 -1.80
CA CYS A 86 -6.34 -21.88 -2.20
C CYS A 86 -5.63 -20.60 -2.63
N CYS A 87 -5.19 -19.87 -1.61
CA CYS A 87 -4.37 -18.68 -1.71
C CYS A 87 -2.91 -19.04 -1.43
N VAL A 88 -2.01 -18.62 -2.30
CA VAL A 88 -0.55 -18.72 -2.11
C VAL A 88 0.00 -17.30 -2.09
N GLY A 89 0.88 -17.00 -1.15
CA GLY A 89 1.37 -15.65 -0.98
C GLY A 89 0.32 -14.72 -0.38
N GLY A 90 0.45 -13.44 -0.70
CA GLY A 90 -0.49 -12.42 -0.27
C GLY A 90 -0.34 -12.06 1.21
N LEU A 91 -1.36 -11.43 1.75
CA LEU A 91 -1.34 -10.98 3.12
C LEU A 91 -2.71 -11.06 3.75
N TYR A 92 -2.70 -11.25 5.05
CA TYR A 92 -3.89 -11.35 5.88
C TYR A 92 -3.98 -10.13 6.77
N ILE A 93 -5.14 -9.48 6.83
CA ILE A 93 -5.41 -8.39 7.76
C ILE A 93 -6.61 -8.68 8.65
N ALA A 94 -6.54 -8.18 9.87
CA ALA A 94 -7.64 -8.18 10.82
C ALA A 94 -7.56 -6.93 11.73
N ASN A 95 -8.70 -6.51 12.25
CA ASN A 95 -8.82 -5.36 13.14
C ASN A 95 -9.86 -5.61 14.23
N SER A 96 -9.72 -4.93 15.37
CA SER A 96 -10.60 -5.09 16.54
C SER A 96 -11.76 -4.08 16.60
N VAL A 97 -11.88 -3.17 15.64
CA VAL A 97 -12.88 -2.09 15.62
C VAL A 97 -13.63 -2.10 14.29
N ASP A 98 -14.95 -2.22 14.32
CA ASP A 98 -15.81 -2.23 13.13
C ASP A 98 -15.55 -1.02 12.24
N ASN A 99 -15.60 -1.24 10.92
CA ASN A 99 -15.54 -0.19 9.91
C ASN A 99 -14.30 0.73 10.02
N SER A 100 -13.21 0.25 10.64
CA SER A 100 -11.94 0.99 10.74
C SER A 100 -10.93 0.67 9.63
N CYS A 101 -11.32 -0.22 8.71
CA CYS A 101 -10.58 -0.55 7.49
C CYS A 101 -11.59 -0.85 6.37
N GLU A 102 -11.25 -0.51 5.14
CA GLU A 102 -11.97 -0.93 3.93
C GLU A 102 -11.04 -1.69 2.99
N VAL A 103 -11.58 -2.69 2.30
CA VAL A 103 -10.87 -3.47 1.28
C VAL A 103 -11.71 -3.49 0.00
N PHE A 104 -11.06 -3.38 -1.14
CA PHE A 104 -11.71 -3.38 -2.44
C PHE A 104 -11.50 -4.72 -3.15
N ASP A 105 -12.60 -5.29 -3.67
CA ASP A 105 -12.58 -6.58 -4.33
C ASP A 105 -12.12 -6.47 -5.80
N PHE A 106 -10.87 -6.05 -6.01
CA PHE A 106 -10.16 -6.07 -7.30
C PHE A 106 -8.67 -5.80 -7.09
N VAL A 107 -7.88 -6.02 -8.16
CA VAL A 107 -6.46 -5.70 -8.21
C VAL A 107 -6.21 -4.53 -9.15
N VAL A 108 -5.25 -3.68 -8.80
CA VAL A 108 -4.85 -2.53 -9.62
C VAL A 108 -3.59 -2.85 -10.43
N ALA A 109 -3.54 -2.39 -11.68
CA ALA A 109 -2.38 -2.55 -12.55
C ALA A 109 -1.23 -1.60 -12.15
N ASP A 110 0.01 -2.02 -12.40
CA ASP A 110 1.22 -1.29 -12.01
C ASP A 110 1.26 0.16 -12.49
N GLY A 111 0.78 0.44 -13.70
CA GLY A 111 0.77 1.79 -14.28
C GLY A 111 -0.21 2.77 -13.64
N VAL A 112 -1.09 2.31 -12.75
CA VAL A 112 -2.09 3.15 -12.06
C VAL A 112 -1.62 3.52 -10.65
N MET A 113 -0.72 2.75 -10.05
CA MET A 113 -0.28 2.98 -8.67
C MET A 113 0.69 4.16 -8.60
N GLY A 114 0.34 5.15 -7.77
CA GLY A 114 1.22 6.26 -7.44
C GLY A 114 2.35 5.86 -6.49
N PRO A 115 3.19 6.84 -6.09
CA PRO A 115 4.25 6.62 -5.10
C PRO A 115 3.73 5.94 -3.83
N LEU A 116 4.46 4.94 -3.34
CA LEU A 116 4.10 4.17 -2.13
C LEU A 116 2.70 3.53 -2.23
N GLY A 117 2.31 3.12 -3.44
CA GLY A 117 1.04 2.46 -3.69
C GLY A 117 -0.16 3.38 -3.60
N ASP A 118 0.02 4.71 -3.64
CA ASP A 118 -1.08 5.68 -3.60
C ASP A 118 -2.12 5.43 -4.69
N LEU A 119 -3.39 5.54 -4.32
CA LEU A 119 -4.54 5.43 -5.21
C LEU A 119 -5.59 6.53 -4.97
N GLU A 120 -5.33 7.53 -4.12
CA GLU A 120 -6.31 8.61 -3.88
C GLU A 120 -6.66 9.35 -5.16
N HIS A 121 -5.68 9.56 -6.04
CA HIS A 121 -5.86 10.22 -7.32
C HIS A 121 -6.78 9.47 -8.30
N VAL A 122 -7.11 8.18 -8.04
CA VAL A 122 -8.06 7.39 -8.83
C VAL A 122 -9.27 6.91 -8.04
N ARG A 123 -9.47 7.35 -6.78
CA ARG A 123 -10.57 6.88 -5.92
C ARG A 123 -11.94 7.00 -6.61
N ASP A 124 -12.20 8.13 -7.25
CA ASP A 124 -13.47 8.40 -7.95
C ASP A 124 -13.66 7.55 -9.21
N LEU A 125 -12.56 7.03 -9.78
CA LEU A 125 -12.58 6.18 -10.97
C LEU A 125 -12.82 4.70 -10.66
N LEU A 126 -12.74 4.30 -9.38
CA LEU A 126 -12.91 2.90 -9.00
C LEU A 126 -14.33 2.38 -9.21
N GLY A 127 -15.32 3.29 -9.34
CA GLY A 127 -16.70 2.97 -9.67
C GLY A 127 -17.47 2.14 -8.62
N LYS A 128 -16.82 1.78 -7.51
CA LYS A 128 -17.43 1.09 -6.36
C LYS A 128 -16.77 1.51 -5.06
N SER A 129 -17.55 1.48 -3.98
CA SER A 129 -17.04 1.64 -2.62
C SER A 129 -16.31 0.37 -2.17
N GLY A 130 -15.34 0.54 -1.27
CA GLY A 130 -14.72 -0.58 -0.58
C GLY A 130 -15.73 -1.28 0.34
N THR A 131 -15.40 -2.51 0.73
CA THR A 131 -16.14 -3.25 1.76
C THR A 131 -15.55 -2.92 3.12
N PRO A 132 -16.28 -2.26 4.04
CA PRO A 132 -15.81 -2.02 5.39
C PRO A 132 -15.65 -3.33 6.17
N MET A 133 -14.52 -3.50 6.82
CA MET A 133 -14.22 -4.69 7.60
C MET A 133 -14.90 -4.65 8.96
N GLN A 134 -15.57 -5.75 9.32
CA GLN A 134 -16.10 -5.96 10.67
C GLN A 134 -14.98 -6.40 11.62
N SER A 135 -15.12 -6.06 12.90
CA SER A 135 -14.21 -6.47 13.96
C SER A 135 -14.09 -7.99 14.01
N GLY A 136 -12.85 -8.47 14.15
CA GLY A 136 -12.56 -9.91 14.22
C GLY A 136 -12.66 -10.64 12.88
N SER A 137 -13.03 -9.97 11.79
CA SER A 137 -12.92 -10.53 10.44
C SER A 137 -11.44 -10.66 10.04
N LEU A 138 -11.13 -11.74 9.30
CA LEU A 138 -9.82 -11.98 8.72
C LEU A 138 -9.97 -11.97 7.21
N VAL A 139 -9.24 -11.08 6.53
CA VAL A 139 -9.30 -10.92 5.08
C VAL A 139 -7.95 -11.28 4.49
N TRP A 140 -7.93 -12.12 3.46
CA TRP A 140 -6.78 -12.31 2.59
C TRP A 140 -6.85 -11.37 1.40
N MET A 141 -5.71 -10.79 1.01
CA MET A 141 -5.59 -9.96 -0.17
C MET A 141 -4.18 -10.01 -0.78
N THR A 142 -4.04 -9.60 -2.03
CA THR A 142 -2.74 -9.43 -2.71
C THR A 142 -2.15 -8.05 -2.42
N ASP A 143 -0.87 -7.84 -2.71
CA ASP A 143 -0.22 -6.52 -2.60
C ASP A 143 -0.77 -5.46 -3.54
N ARG A 144 -1.52 -5.85 -4.57
CA ARG A 144 -2.18 -4.94 -5.51
C ARG A 144 -3.64 -4.65 -5.18
N THR A 145 -4.12 -5.16 -4.05
CA THR A 145 -5.51 -4.98 -3.62
C THR A 145 -5.66 -3.64 -2.91
N PRO A 146 -6.52 -2.72 -3.40
CA PRO A 146 -6.74 -1.46 -2.72
C PRO A 146 -7.37 -1.66 -1.35
N HIS A 147 -6.88 -0.92 -0.39
CA HIS A 147 -7.42 -0.88 0.96
C HIS A 147 -7.11 0.48 1.60
N ALA A 148 -7.85 0.83 2.64
CA ALA A 148 -7.63 2.07 3.38
C ALA A 148 -7.91 1.88 4.88
N ALA A 149 -7.19 2.64 5.70
CA ALA A 149 -7.58 2.85 7.09
C ALA A 149 -8.68 3.91 7.13
N LEU A 150 -9.77 3.62 7.83
CA LEU A 150 -10.91 4.53 7.96
C LEU A 150 -10.88 5.25 9.31
N PRO A 151 -11.29 6.53 9.37
CA PRO A 151 -11.44 7.26 10.63
C PRO A 151 -12.37 6.53 11.59
N GLN A 152 -11.98 6.41 12.86
CA GLN A 152 -12.86 5.80 13.86
C GLN A 152 -14.03 6.71 14.22
N LEU A 153 -15.23 6.13 14.32
CA LEU A 153 -16.44 6.85 14.74
C LEU A 153 -16.40 7.23 16.22
N GLU A 154 -15.67 6.46 17.04
CA GLU A 154 -15.53 6.67 18.48
C GLU A 154 -14.07 6.51 18.89
N SER A 155 -13.67 7.21 19.96
CA SER A 155 -12.32 7.07 20.52
C SER A 155 -12.18 5.74 21.26
N GLY A 156 -11.02 5.10 21.16
CA GLY A 156 -10.71 3.93 21.99
C GLY A 156 -9.54 3.12 21.48
N ARG A 157 -9.27 2.02 22.20
CA ARG A 157 -8.22 1.06 21.88
C ARG A 157 -8.53 0.30 20.58
N ARG A 158 -7.62 0.37 19.61
CA ARG A 158 -7.65 -0.44 18.38
C ARG A 158 -6.45 -1.36 18.30
N GLN A 159 -6.70 -2.61 17.94
CA GLN A 159 -5.69 -3.58 17.55
C GLN A 159 -5.79 -3.83 16.05
N PHE A 160 -4.66 -3.75 15.36
CA PHE A 160 -4.50 -4.09 13.96
C PHE A 160 -3.47 -5.20 13.81
N PHE A 161 -3.82 -6.21 13.02
CA PHE A 161 -2.99 -7.35 12.70
C PHE A 161 -2.80 -7.42 11.20
N ARG A 162 -1.55 -7.64 10.77
CA ARG A 162 -1.21 -7.99 9.40
C ARG A 162 -0.20 -9.12 9.38
N LEU A 163 -0.41 -10.10 8.53
CA LEU A 163 0.55 -11.17 8.26
C LEU A 163 0.82 -11.22 6.76
N VAL A 164 2.07 -10.98 6.38
CA VAL A 164 2.54 -11.13 5.01
C VAL A 164 3.05 -12.57 4.86
N ALA A 165 2.39 -13.35 4.00
CA ALA A 165 2.79 -14.69 3.61
C ALA A 165 3.39 -14.60 2.21
N GLY A 166 4.66 -14.91 2.04
CA GLY A 166 5.35 -14.81 0.75
C GLY A 166 6.52 -13.82 0.75
N PRO A 167 7.27 -13.75 -0.36
CA PRO A 167 8.52 -13.01 -0.42
C PRO A 167 8.27 -11.51 -0.44
N ILE A 168 9.21 -10.74 0.11
CA ILE A 168 9.28 -9.29 -0.05
C ILE A 168 10.57 -8.97 -0.79
N SER A 169 10.59 -7.95 -1.64
CA SER A 169 11.86 -7.54 -2.27
C SER A 169 12.66 -6.57 -1.41
N HIS A 170 12.00 -5.82 -0.53
CA HIS A 170 12.64 -4.75 0.26
C HIS A 170 12.10 -4.72 1.69
N TRP A 171 12.93 -4.28 2.63
CA TRP A 171 12.59 -4.11 4.03
C TRP A 171 13.03 -2.72 4.51
N PHE A 172 12.06 -1.87 4.86
CA PHE A 172 12.34 -0.51 5.35
C PHE A 172 12.69 -0.54 6.83
N ALA A 173 13.97 -0.37 7.15
CA ALA A 173 14.50 -0.50 8.51
C ALA A 173 13.86 0.47 9.50
N ASP A 174 13.66 1.72 9.08
CA ASP A 174 13.11 2.77 9.95
C ASP A 174 11.58 2.67 10.15
N HIS A 175 10.93 1.80 9.35
CA HIS A 175 9.48 1.59 9.35
C HIS A 175 9.09 0.15 9.74
N SER A 176 10.06 -0.66 10.15
CA SER A 176 9.87 -2.08 10.44
C SER A 176 10.59 -2.46 11.72
N THR A 177 10.01 -3.38 12.48
CA THR A 177 10.65 -3.93 13.68
C THR A 177 11.48 -5.16 13.32
N GLU A 178 12.76 -5.17 13.69
CA GLU A 178 13.63 -6.35 13.61
C GLU A 178 13.15 -7.46 14.55
N ASN A 179 13.53 -8.70 14.25
CA ASN A 179 13.37 -9.82 15.18
C ASN A 179 14.74 -10.48 15.41
N PRO A 180 15.33 -10.41 16.62
CA PRO A 180 16.62 -11.04 16.88
C PRO A 180 16.59 -12.57 16.75
N LEU A 181 15.40 -13.19 16.72
CA LEU A 181 15.21 -14.64 16.58
C LEU A 181 15.17 -15.10 15.11
N VAL A 182 14.95 -14.17 14.17
CA VAL A 182 14.77 -14.49 12.74
C VAL A 182 15.43 -13.41 11.89
N SER A 183 16.54 -13.77 11.25
CA SER A 183 17.20 -12.91 10.25
C SER A 183 16.35 -12.75 9.00
N LEU A 184 16.50 -11.62 8.32
CA LEU A 184 15.93 -11.43 6.99
C LEU A 184 16.60 -12.40 5.99
N PRO A 185 15.89 -12.84 4.95
CA PRO A 185 16.51 -13.53 3.82
C PRO A 185 17.58 -12.66 3.13
N ASP A 186 18.63 -13.29 2.58
CA ASP A 186 19.76 -12.61 1.93
C ASP A 186 19.37 -11.84 0.66
N ASP A 187 18.25 -12.20 0.03
CA ASP A 187 17.71 -11.58 -1.18
C ASP A 187 16.80 -10.38 -0.91
N VAL A 188 16.58 -10.02 0.36
CA VAL A 188 15.78 -8.84 0.74
C VAL A 188 16.66 -7.61 0.87
N GLU A 189 16.37 -6.57 0.08
CA GLU A 189 17.08 -5.30 0.15
C GLU A 189 16.67 -4.49 1.39
N VAL A 190 17.63 -4.20 2.27
CA VAL A 190 17.39 -3.35 3.45
C VAL A 190 17.52 -1.88 3.08
N VAL A 191 16.40 -1.17 3.11
CA VAL A 191 16.32 0.27 2.82
C VAL A 191 16.29 1.06 4.13
N LYS A 192 17.24 2.00 4.28
CA LYS A 192 17.33 2.89 5.44
C LYS A 192 16.88 4.30 5.08
N GLY A 193 16.26 5.00 6.03
CA GLY A 193 15.66 6.32 5.83
C GLY A 193 14.13 6.29 5.81
N ASP A 194 13.53 7.47 5.92
CA ASP A 194 12.09 7.61 5.86
C ASP A 194 11.56 7.38 4.45
N LYS A 195 10.88 6.25 4.23
CA LYS A 195 10.24 5.89 2.95
C LYS A 195 9.23 6.94 2.46
N PHE A 196 8.60 7.70 3.36
CA PHE A 196 7.65 8.75 2.99
C PHE A 196 8.34 9.97 2.39
N MET A 197 9.61 10.19 2.70
CA MET A 197 10.43 11.26 2.13
C MET A 197 11.09 10.85 0.81
N MET A 198 11.27 9.54 0.57
CA MET A 198 11.92 9.02 -0.65
C MET A 198 11.05 9.15 -1.91
N GLY A 199 9.73 9.26 -1.76
CA GLY A 199 8.80 9.38 -2.89
C GLY A 199 8.58 10.80 -3.43
N GLN A 200 9.16 11.83 -2.79
CA GLN A 200 8.87 13.24 -3.09
C GLN A 200 9.85 13.91 -4.08
N THR A 201 10.86 13.21 -4.59
CA THR A 201 11.99 13.83 -5.30
C THR A 201 11.86 14.07 -6.80
N ARG A 202 10.67 13.99 -7.42
CA ARG A 202 10.50 14.45 -8.83
C ARG A 202 9.23 15.27 -9.00
N GLY A 203 9.39 16.60 -8.92
CA GLY A 203 8.33 17.57 -9.24
C GLY A 203 8.81 19.00 -9.47
N GLU A 204 9.99 19.41 -9.00
CA GLU A 204 10.46 20.79 -9.14
C GLU A 204 11.96 20.80 -9.48
N GLY A 205 12.28 20.91 -10.76
CA GLY A 205 13.69 20.93 -11.16
C GLY A 205 13.93 20.93 -12.66
N GLU A 206 13.13 21.65 -13.45
CA GLU A 206 13.53 22.02 -14.81
C GLU A 206 12.74 23.24 -15.30
N SER A 207 12.90 24.37 -14.62
CA SER A 207 12.61 25.68 -15.20
C SER A 207 13.57 26.71 -14.64
N GLU A 208 14.85 26.62 -14.99
CA GLU A 208 15.69 27.82 -15.02
C GLU A 208 16.60 27.85 -16.25
N LYS A 209 16.41 28.94 -17.00
CA LYS A 209 17.40 29.67 -17.81
C LYS A 209 17.78 29.07 -19.15
N LYS A 210 16.95 29.37 -20.16
CA LYS A 210 17.45 29.95 -21.42
C LYS A 210 16.56 31.12 -21.84
N GLY A 211 17.06 32.33 -21.64
CA GLY A 211 16.45 33.52 -22.20
C GLY A 211 17.09 34.79 -21.66
N GLU A 212 18.16 35.27 -22.32
CA GLU A 212 18.34 36.68 -22.64
C GLU A 212 19.54 36.90 -23.56
N LYS A 213 19.28 37.03 -24.87
CA LYS A 213 19.66 38.22 -25.65
C LYS A 213 19.21 38.09 -27.10
N ALA A 214 18.18 38.85 -27.46
CA ALA A 214 18.04 39.48 -28.77
C ALA A 214 16.88 40.49 -28.69
N GLU A 215 17.20 41.75 -28.43
CA GLU A 215 16.31 42.86 -28.78
C GLU A 215 16.41 43.11 -30.29
N SER A 216 15.29 43.01 -31.00
CA SER A 216 15.07 43.80 -32.21
C SER A 216 13.57 43.96 -32.47
N SER A 217 13.10 45.17 -32.17
CA SER A 217 12.06 46.00 -32.80
C SER A 217 11.02 45.41 -33.77
N SER A 218 9.84 46.06 -33.68
CA SER A 218 8.71 46.16 -34.64
C SER A 218 7.66 45.04 -34.52
N SER A 219 6.35 45.23 -34.64
CA SER A 219 5.35 46.31 -34.49
C SER A 219 4.05 45.75 -35.12
N SER A 220 2.86 46.16 -34.66
CA SER A 220 1.52 45.92 -35.26
C SER A 220 0.99 44.47 -35.14
N SER A 221 -0.30 44.16 -34.94
CA SER A 221 -1.56 44.89 -34.78
C SER A 221 -2.68 43.83 -34.56
N SER A 222 -3.74 44.14 -33.77
CA SER A 222 -5.17 43.71 -33.91
C SER A 222 -5.51 42.21 -34.07
N SER A 223 -6.57 41.58 -33.57
CA SER A 223 -7.90 42.00 -33.08
C SER A 223 -8.67 40.77 -32.56
N SER A 224 -9.45 40.97 -31.49
CA SER A 224 -10.81 40.46 -31.20
C SER A 224 -11.27 39.00 -31.47
N SER A 225 -12.02 38.52 -30.47
CA SER A 225 -13.34 37.84 -30.52
C SER A 225 -13.41 36.30 -30.35
N ALA A 226 -14.05 35.91 -29.25
CA ALA A 226 -14.83 34.67 -29.06
C ALA A 226 -16.30 34.95 -29.49
N PRO A 227 -17.32 34.05 -29.34
CA PRO A 227 -17.33 32.63 -28.90
C PRO A 227 -18.24 31.65 -29.73
N ALA A 228 -18.06 30.32 -29.51
CA ALA A 228 -18.99 29.15 -29.43
C ALA A 228 -20.21 28.98 -30.42
N PRO A 229 -21.09 27.93 -30.36
CA PRO A 229 -21.05 26.59 -29.72
C PRO A 229 -21.56 25.41 -30.61
N GLY A 230 -21.41 24.17 -30.10
CA GLY A 230 -22.47 23.12 -30.12
C GLY A 230 -22.45 22.03 -31.19
N SER A 231 -22.46 20.75 -30.77
CA SER A 231 -23.57 19.82 -31.11
C SER A 231 -23.52 18.53 -30.27
N THR A 232 -24.70 18.14 -29.83
CA THR A 232 -25.17 16.95 -29.10
C THR A 232 -25.12 15.65 -29.94
N VAL A 233 -25.61 14.54 -29.33
CA VAL A 233 -26.16 13.28 -29.92
C VAL A 233 -25.15 12.09 -29.85
N ARG A 234 -25.42 10.87 -29.34
CA ARG A 234 -26.62 10.11 -28.91
C ARG A 234 -26.21 8.93 -27.99
N ALA A 235 -27.20 8.38 -27.28
CA ALA A 235 -27.14 7.15 -26.48
C ALA A 235 -27.57 5.88 -27.25
N ALA A 236 -27.37 4.74 -26.57
CA ALA A 236 -28.00 3.40 -26.69
C ALA A 236 -27.33 2.39 -27.65
N PRO A 237 -27.50 1.07 -27.44
CA PRO A 237 -28.37 0.37 -26.47
C PRO A 237 -27.68 -0.20 -25.22
#